data_AF-A0A8J6YE01-F1
#
_entry.id   AF-A0A8J6YE01-F1
#
_cell.length_a   1.000
_cell.length_b   1.000
_cell.length_c   1.000
_cell.angle_alpha   90.00
_cell.angle_beta   90.00
_cell.angle_gamma   90.00
#
_symmetry.space_group_name_H-M   'P 1'
#
loop_
_entity.id
_entity.type
_entity.pdbx_description
1 polymer ?
#
loop_
_entity_poly.entity_id
_entity_poly.type
_entity_poly.pdbx_seq_one_letter_code
_entity_poly.pdbx_strand_id
1 'polypeptide(L)'
;MATREENIKKINDELEKLSDEELDKVAGGTICETKDDSQYLYDYGLMDNHYGSINVMFHWGSKSAEVDAGWAKAGITCVTKPLGYSQYFLDGKEITRNEARDYLKANFKRLHNISDY
;
A
#
# COMPACT_ATOMS: atom_id res chain seq x y z
N MET A 1 22.65 -37.56 -4.02
CA MET A 1 21.71 -36.92 -3.07
C MET A 1 22.51 -35.90 -2.30
N ALA A 2 22.08 -34.64 -2.27
CA ALA A 2 22.77 -33.61 -1.49
C ALA A 2 22.68 -33.95 0.01
N THR A 3 23.77 -33.74 0.72
CA THR A 3 23.86 -33.95 2.17
C THR A 3 23.03 -32.89 2.92
N ARG A 4 22.65 -33.19 4.17
CA ARG A 4 21.88 -32.25 5.01
C ARG A 4 22.57 -30.89 5.14
N GLU A 5 23.90 -30.87 5.21
CA GLU A 5 24.70 -29.66 5.34
C GLU A 5 24.73 -28.83 4.05
N GLU A 6 24.81 -29.50 2.89
CA GLU A 6 24.72 -28.83 1.59
C GLU A 6 23.34 -28.19 1.36
N ASN A 7 22.26 -28.83 1.84
CA ASN A 7 20.92 -28.27 1.77
C ASN A 7 20.75 -27.04 2.68
N ILE A 8 21.28 -27.10 3.91
CA ILE A 8 21.23 -25.96 4.85
C ILE A 8 22.02 -24.77 4.30
N LYS A 9 23.22 -25.02 3.75
CA LYS A 9 24.03 -23.96 3.15
C LYS A 9 23.33 -23.31 1.96
N LYS A 10 22.72 -24.11 1.08
CA LYS A 10 21.99 -23.60 -0.08
C LYS A 10 20.78 -22.74 0.31
N ILE A 11 20.04 -23.14 1.35
CA ILE A 11 18.92 -22.37 1.88
C ILE A 11 19.42 -21.04 2.45
N ASN A 12 20.52 -21.04 3.22
CA ASN A 12 21.08 -19.80 3.78
C ASN A 12 21.62 -18.88 2.68
N ASP A 13 22.29 -19.42 1.66
CA ASP A 13 22.78 -18.66 0.51
C ASP A 13 21.63 -18.09 -0.36
N GLU A 14 20.44 -18.68 -0.32
CA GLU A 14 19.23 -18.15 -0.96
C GLU A 14 18.55 -17.08 -0.09
N LEU A 15 18.53 -17.26 1.23
CA LEU A 15 17.98 -16.27 2.18
C LEU A 15 18.82 -14.99 2.23
N GLU A 16 20.15 -15.09 2.16
CA GLU A 16 21.04 -13.92 2.10
C GLU A 16 20.96 -13.16 0.76
N LYS A 17 20.33 -13.74 -0.27
CA LYS A 17 20.08 -13.10 -1.57
C LYS A 17 18.72 -12.43 -1.67
N LEU A 18 17.84 -12.61 -0.68
CA LEU A 18 16.58 -11.89 -0.65
C LEU A 18 16.89 -10.42 -0.36
N SER A 19 16.51 -9.56 -1.30
CA SER A 19 16.62 -8.11 -1.10
C SER A 19 15.71 -7.64 0.05
N ASP A 20 16.00 -6.48 0.64
CA ASP A 20 15.10 -5.86 1.64
C ASP A 20 13.66 -5.72 1.09
N GLU A 21 13.52 -5.49 -0.22
CA GLU A 21 12.23 -5.51 -0.93
C GLU A 21 11.53 -6.87 -0.95
N GLU A 22 12.24 -8.00 -0.85
CA GLU A 22 11.64 -9.33 -0.74
C GLU A 22 11.32 -9.70 0.71
N LEU A 23 12.06 -9.14 1.68
CA LEU A 23 11.77 -9.29 3.10
C LEU A 23 10.56 -8.42 3.53
N ASP A 24 10.38 -7.23 2.95
CA ASP A 24 9.19 -6.38 3.15
C ASP A 24 7.90 -7.07 2.66
N LYS A 25 8.01 -7.91 1.62
CA LYS A 25 6.89 -8.73 1.11
C LYS A 25 6.45 -9.81 2.10
N VAL A 26 7.32 -10.21 3.03
CA VAL A 26 7.05 -11.27 4.03
C VAL A 26 6.54 -10.68 5.35
N ALA A 27 6.94 -9.45 5.71
CA ALA A 27 6.62 -8.83 6.99
C ALA A 27 5.55 -7.71 6.95
N GLY A 28 5.27 -7.13 5.78
CA GLY A 28 4.51 -5.87 5.66
C GLY A 28 3.43 -5.86 4.58
N GLY A 29 2.69 -6.96 4.40
CA GLY A 29 1.65 -7.10 3.38
C GLY A 29 0.55 -6.01 3.40
N THR A 30 -0.47 -6.14 2.55
CA THR A 30 -1.45 -5.08 2.28
C THR A 30 -2.12 -4.44 3.50
N ILE A 31 -2.19 -5.13 4.65
CA ILE A 31 -2.71 -4.55 5.89
C ILE A 31 -1.85 -3.35 6.34
N CYS A 32 -0.52 -3.49 6.31
CA CYS A 32 0.40 -2.41 6.65
C CYS A 32 0.35 -1.31 5.59
N GLU A 33 0.32 -1.67 4.30
CA GLU A 33 0.19 -0.69 3.22
C GLU A 33 -1.12 0.11 3.31
N THR A 34 -2.24 -0.56 3.57
CA THR A 34 -3.57 0.05 3.72
C THR A 34 -3.62 0.94 4.95
N LYS A 35 -3.02 0.51 6.07
CA LYS A 35 -2.84 1.34 7.27
C LYS A 35 -2.03 2.60 6.94
N ASP A 36 -0.88 2.45 6.31
CA ASP A 36 -0.03 3.59 5.96
C ASP A 36 -0.67 4.52 4.93
N ASP A 37 -1.47 3.99 4.00
CA ASP A 37 -2.25 4.79 3.07
C ASP A 37 -3.38 5.53 3.74
N SER A 38 -4.05 4.91 4.73
CA SER A 38 -5.05 5.62 5.52
C SER A 38 -4.47 6.82 6.24
N GLN A 39 -3.25 6.70 6.79
CA GLN A 39 -2.53 7.83 7.39
C GLN A 39 -2.18 8.88 6.34
N TYR A 40 -1.60 8.45 5.21
CA TYR A 40 -1.20 9.36 4.15
C TYR A 40 -2.39 10.19 3.64
N LEU A 41 -3.51 9.54 3.34
CA LEU A 41 -4.72 10.19 2.86
C LEU A 41 -5.36 11.10 3.92
N TYR A 42 -5.31 10.71 5.20
CA TYR A 42 -5.73 11.57 6.31
C TYR A 42 -4.88 12.84 6.41
N ASP A 43 -3.56 12.75 6.26
CA ASP A 43 -2.65 13.90 6.30
C ASP A 43 -2.92 14.91 5.16
N TYR A 44 -3.49 14.43 4.05
CA TYR A 44 -3.97 15.25 2.94
C TYR A 44 -5.47 15.62 3.05
N GLY A 45 -6.14 15.31 4.15
CA GLY A 45 -7.57 15.64 4.35
C GLY A 45 -8.51 14.94 3.36
N LEU A 46 -8.08 13.83 2.75
CA LEU A 46 -8.91 13.00 1.88
C LEU A 46 -9.68 11.93 2.69
N MET A 47 -9.29 11.71 3.93
CA MET A 47 -10.00 10.88 4.90
C MET A 47 -10.18 11.63 6.21
N ASP A 48 -11.27 11.33 6.93
CA ASP A 48 -11.57 11.95 8.22
C ASP A 48 -10.83 11.26 9.39
N ASN A 49 -10.33 10.05 9.19
CA ASN A 49 -9.57 9.28 10.17
C ASN A 49 -8.50 8.40 9.49
N HIS A 50 -7.49 8.00 10.25
CA HIS A 50 -6.51 6.97 9.86
C HIS A 50 -6.65 5.72 10.74
N TYR A 51 -6.07 4.60 10.30
CA TYR A 51 -6.25 3.30 10.91
C TYR A 51 -4.93 2.66 11.33
N GLY A 52 -4.94 1.95 12.47
CA GLY A 52 -3.86 1.04 12.85
C GLY A 52 -4.02 -0.33 12.20
N SER A 53 -2.92 -1.10 12.09
CA SER A 53 -2.92 -2.42 11.42
C SER A 53 -3.93 -3.40 12.01
N ILE A 54 -4.13 -3.40 13.32
CA ILE A 54 -5.11 -4.25 14.01
C ILE A 54 -6.55 -3.91 13.56
N ASN A 55 -6.87 -2.62 13.44
CA ASN A 55 -8.19 -2.18 13.01
C ASN A 55 -8.45 -2.60 11.55
N VAL A 56 -7.47 -2.37 10.66
CA VAL A 56 -7.54 -2.81 9.26
C VAL A 56 -7.69 -4.34 9.16
N MET A 57 -6.98 -5.11 10.00
CA MET A 57 -7.07 -6.58 10.00
C MET A 57 -8.46 -7.09 10.39
N PHE A 58 -9.01 -6.60 11.50
CA PHE A 58 -10.32 -7.06 12.01
C PHE A 58 -11.52 -6.47 11.26
N HIS A 59 -11.34 -5.33 10.59
CA HIS A 59 -12.40 -4.62 9.87
C HIS A 59 -12.05 -4.40 8.39
N TRP A 60 -11.38 -5.36 7.77
CA TRP A 60 -10.85 -5.25 6.40
C TRP A 60 -11.86 -4.65 5.42
N GLY A 61 -13.05 -5.24 5.29
CA GLY A 61 -14.01 -4.84 4.25
C GLY A 61 -14.45 -3.38 4.33
N SER A 62 -14.65 -2.82 5.53
CA SER A 62 -15.01 -1.41 5.65
C SER A 62 -13.78 -0.51 5.54
N LYS A 63 -12.67 -0.87 6.19
CA LYS A 63 -11.49 -0.02 6.26
C LYS A 63 -10.75 0.07 4.93
N SER A 64 -10.70 -1.02 4.17
CA SER A 64 -10.08 -1.04 2.85
C SER A 64 -10.92 -0.25 1.85
N ALA A 65 -12.26 -0.35 1.90
CA ALA A 65 -13.16 0.44 1.06
C ALA A 65 -13.06 1.95 1.33
N GLU A 66 -12.88 2.35 2.60
CA GLU A 66 -12.67 3.76 2.94
C GLU A 66 -11.33 4.30 2.41
N VAL A 67 -10.28 3.48 2.43
CA VAL A 67 -8.98 3.84 1.83
C VAL A 67 -9.08 3.94 0.30
N ASP A 68 -9.76 2.99 -0.35
CA ASP A 68 -10.02 3.04 -1.80
C ASP A 68 -10.81 4.31 -2.17
N ALA A 69 -11.82 4.68 -1.38
CA ALA A 69 -12.57 5.91 -1.55
C ALA A 69 -11.72 7.17 -1.33
N GLY A 70 -10.78 7.15 -0.39
CA GLY A 70 -9.83 8.26 -0.18
C GLY A 70 -8.92 8.46 -1.40
N TRP A 71 -8.38 7.38 -1.97
CA TRP A 71 -7.62 7.44 -3.23
C TRP A 71 -8.47 7.94 -4.40
N ALA A 72 -9.74 7.53 -4.48
CA ALA A 72 -10.65 7.99 -5.53
C ALA A 72 -10.87 9.51 -5.51
N LYS A 73 -10.86 10.15 -4.32
CA LYS A 73 -10.91 11.63 -4.20
C LYS A 73 -9.68 12.32 -4.81
N ALA A 74 -8.55 11.62 -4.88
CA ALA A 74 -7.35 12.09 -5.58
C ALA A 74 -7.35 11.77 -7.09
N GLY A 75 -8.40 11.15 -7.62
CA GLY A 75 -8.45 10.70 -9.01
C GLY A 75 -7.69 9.39 -9.28
N ILE A 76 -7.32 8.66 -8.23
CA ILE A 76 -6.62 7.38 -8.32
C ILE A 76 -7.59 6.26 -7.96
N THR A 77 -7.76 5.29 -8.85
CA THR A 77 -8.49 4.07 -8.50
C THR A 77 -7.56 3.14 -7.74
N CYS A 78 -7.90 2.81 -6.50
CA CYS A 78 -7.19 1.82 -5.71
C CYS A 78 -8.05 0.56 -5.56
N VAL A 79 -7.40 -0.60 -5.61
CA VAL A 79 -8.01 -1.90 -5.30
C VAL A 79 -7.19 -2.54 -4.20
N THR A 80 -7.62 -2.36 -2.96
CA THR A 80 -7.00 -3.00 -1.80
C THR A 80 -7.30 -4.51 -1.78
N LYS A 81 -6.30 -5.33 -1.44
CA LYS A 81 -6.43 -6.80 -1.34
C LYS A 81 -6.06 -7.29 0.06
N PRO A 82 -6.86 -8.13 0.74
CA PRO A 82 -6.53 -8.60 2.10
C PRO A 82 -5.26 -9.46 2.12
N LEU A 83 -4.98 -10.13 1.01
CA LEU A 83 -3.78 -10.92 0.76
C LEU A 83 -3.21 -10.50 -0.61
N GLY A 84 -1.97 -10.01 -0.64
CA GLY A 84 -1.28 -9.59 -1.88
C GLY A 84 -0.75 -8.16 -1.81
N TYR A 85 -0.82 -7.45 -2.94
CA TYR A 85 -0.51 -6.02 -3.03
C TYR A 85 -1.76 -5.27 -3.49
N SER A 86 -1.95 -4.06 -2.96
CA SER A 86 -2.92 -3.12 -3.52
C SER A 86 -2.51 -2.73 -4.94
N GLN A 87 -3.51 -2.52 -5.80
CA GLN A 87 -3.28 -2.03 -7.16
C GLN A 87 -3.78 -0.61 -7.30
N TYR A 88 -3.03 0.23 -8.00
CA TYR A 88 -3.33 1.65 -8.17
C TYR A 88 -3.40 1.96 -9.66
N PHE A 89 -4.37 2.77 -10.04
CA PHE A 89 -4.59 3.14 -11.44
C PHE A 89 -4.83 4.65 -11.56
N LEU A 90 -4.11 5.27 -12.48
CA LEU A 90 -4.32 6.66 -12.89
C LEU A 90 -4.71 6.67 -14.37
N ASP A 91 -5.87 7.25 -14.68
CA ASP A 91 -6.45 7.27 -16.02
C ASP A 91 -6.51 5.87 -16.68
N GLY A 92 -6.81 4.85 -15.87
CA GLY A 92 -6.91 3.45 -16.30
C GLY A 92 -5.58 2.74 -16.52
N LYS A 93 -4.43 3.39 -16.29
CA LYS A 93 -3.11 2.76 -16.34
C LYS A 93 -2.66 2.37 -14.94
N GLU A 94 -2.21 1.12 -14.79
CA GLU A 94 -1.63 0.66 -13.53
C GLU A 94 -0.35 1.44 -13.24
N ILE A 95 -0.25 1.93 -12.00
CA ILE A 95 0.91 2.65 -11.47
C ILE A 95 1.30 2.01 -10.13
N THR A 96 2.53 2.26 -9.71
CA THR A 96 3.01 1.86 -8.39
C THR A 96 2.38 2.72 -7.28
N ARG A 97 2.38 2.19 -6.06
CA ARG A 97 1.96 2.95 -4.87
C ARG A 97 2.75 4.24 -4.67
N ASN A 98 4.05 4.22 -4.97
CA ASN A 98 4.88 5.42 -4.84
C ASN A 98 4.50 6.48 -5.89
N GLU A 99 4.25 6.08 -7.13
CA GLU A 99 3.73 6.98 -8.16
C GLU A 99 2.37 7.58 -7.78
N ALA A 100 1.48 6.79 -7.16
CA ALA A 100 0.20 7.28 -6.65
C ALA A 100 0.39 8.37 -5.56
N ARG A 101 1.31 8.14 -4.62
CA ARG A 101 1.67 9.08 -3.55
C ARG A 101 2.31 10.35 -4.09
N ASP A 102 3.27 10.22 -5.01
CA ASP A 102 3.93 11.36 -5.64
C ASP A 102 2.95 12.18 -6.47
N TYR A 103 2.03 11.54 -7.19
CA TYR A 103 0.95 12.21 -7.90
C TYR A 103 0.07 13.04 -6.95
N LEU A 104 -0.39 12.45 -5.84
CA LEU A 104 -1.21 13.17 -4.85
C LEU A 104 -0.44 14.37 -4.29
N LYS A 105 0.80 14.17 -3.84
CA LYS A 105 1.65 15.24 -3.31
C LYS A 105 1.82 16.40 -4.30
N ALA A 106 2.08 16.09 -5.58
CA ALA A 106 2.27 17.10 -6.62
C ALA A 106 0.97 17.87 -6.94
N ASN A 107 -0.18 17.19 -6.87
CA ASN A 107 -1.48 17.76 -7.25
C ASN A 107 -2.30 18.28 -6.06
N PHE A 108 -1.79 18.14 -4.84
CA PHE A 108 -2.54 18.46 -3.63
C PHE A 108 -3.09 19.90 -3.60
N LYS A 109 -2.26 20.88 -3.97
CA LYS A 109 -2.67 22.30 -4.06
C LYS A 109 -3.76 22.54 -5.10
N ARG A 110 -3.77 21.76 -6.19
CA ARG A 110 -4.77 21.88 -7.25
C ARG A 110 -6.11 21.28 -6.82
N LEU A 111 -6.11 20.19 -6.06
CA LEU A 111 -7.33 19.54 -5.57
C LEU A 111 -8.06 20.40 -4.51
N HIS A 112 -7.31 21.09 -3.63
CA HIS A 112 -7.91 21.96 -2.60
C HIS A 112 -8.41 23.32 -3.12
N ASN A 113 -7.86 23.82 -4.23
CA ASN A 113 -8.32 25.09 -4.84
C ASN A 113 -9.62 24.97 -5.66
N ILE A 114 -10.18 23.77 -5.82
CA ILE A 114 -11.44 23.56 -6.56
C ILE A 114 -12.67 23.64 -5.61
N SER A 115 -12.45 23.72 -4.29
CA SER A 115 -13.53 23.76 -3.28
C SER A 115 -14.11 25.16 -3.00
N ASP A 116 -13.64 26.22 -3.68
CA ASP A 116 -14.02 27.61 -3.41
C ASP A 116 -14.99 28.24 -4.45
N TYR A 117 -15.77 27.43 -5.18
CA TYR A 117 -16.80 27.93 -6.12
C TYR A 117 -18.21 27.44 -5.80
#